data_AF-A0A8S1AB18-F1
#
_entry.id   AF-A0A8S1AB18-F1
#
_cell.length_a   1.000
_cell.length_b   1.000
_cell.length_c   1.000
_cell.angle_alpha   90.00
_cell.angle_beta   90.00
_cell.angle_gamma   90.00
#
_symmetry.space_group_name_H-M   'P 1'
#
loop_
_entity.id
_entity.type
_entity.pdbx_description
1 polymer ?
#
loop_
_entity_poly.entity_id
_entity_poly.type
_entity_poly.pdbx_seq_one_letter_code
_entity_poly.pdbx_strand_id
1 'polypeptide(L)'
;MTRYVLISLCIFVITTNAAVQLTCGHYEIPVECPANCPSDFCPDYPNQDRPCPKPEVCGEPECKCRFNTRRTSENRTCIPTQECRPFLCRAPNTEYAPCPAYCPSEDCAEATPDGGCPQLDNSILDIECIPRCRCKRGYWRHNNNCLPYSECPQNKQ
;
A
#
# COMPACT_ATOMS: atom_id res chain seq x y z
N MET A 1 0.10 64.18 48.72
CA MET A 1 0.71 63.42 47.60
C MET A 1 0.51 61.93 47.86
N THR A 2 -0.54 61.34 47.30
CA THR A 2 -0.69 59.87 47.31
C THR A 2 -1.53 59.48 46.11
N ARG A 3 -0.89 58.93 45.08
CA ARG A 3 -1.54 58.42 43.85
C ARG A 3 -1.77 56.93 44.05
N TYR A 4 -3.03 56.49 44.07
CA TYR A 4 -3.38 55.08 44.03
C TYR A 4 -3.50 54.64 42.56
N VAL A 5 -2.63 53.72 42.16
CA VAL A 5 -2.63 53.12 40.82
C VAL A 5 -3.52 51.87 40.89
N LEU A 6 -4.72 51.95 40.32
CA LEU A 6 -5.62 50.82 40.11
C LEU A 6 -5.09 49.98 38.95
N ILE A 7 -4.41 48.88 39.24
CA ILE A 7 -3.98 47.91 38.23
C ILE A 7 -5.17 47.02 37.92
N SER A 8 -5.87 47.34 36.83
CA SER A 8 -6.96 46.52 36.28
C SER A 8 -6.39 45.21 35.75
N LEU A 9 -6.65 44.11 36.45
CA LEU A 9 -6.34 42.74 36.03
C LEU A 9 -7.30 42.33 34.90
N CYS A 10 -6.91 42.63 33.66
CA CYS A 10 -7.55 42.06 32.48
C CYS A 10 -7.24 40.56 32.42
N ILE A 11 -8.16 39.74 32.92
CA ILE A 11 -8.13 38.28 32.75
C ILE A 11 -8.50 38.01 31.28
N PHE A 12 -7.49 37.89 30.42
CA PHE A 12 -7.66 37.37 29.07
C PHE A 12 -7.97 35.88 29.17
N VAL A 13 -9.26 35.54 29.14
CA VAL A 13 -9.70 34.16 28.93
C VAL A 13 -9.42 33.84 27.46
N ILE A 14 -8.25 33.26 27.19
CA ILE A 14 -7.90 32.73 25.88
C ILE A 14 -8.71 31.45 25.72
N THR A 15 -9.86 31.53 25.04
CA THR A 15 -10.59 30.35 24.59
C THR A 15 -9.77 29.69 23.48
N THR A 16 -8.93 28.73 23.84
CA THR A 16 -8.28 27.87 22.85
C THR A 16 -9.36 26.99 22.24
N ASN A 17 -9.76 27.28 21.00
CA ASN A 17 -10.43 26.30 20.16
C ASN A 17 -9.44 25.16 19.92
N ALA A 18 -9.43 24.16 20.81
CA ALA A 18 -8.69 22.95 20.60
C ALA A 18 -9.39 22.18 19.49
N ALA A 19 -8.91 22.33 18.25
CA ALA A 19 -9.21 21.37 17.20
C ALA A 19 -8.77 19.99 17.73
N VAL A 20 -9.72 19.09 17.95
CA VAL A 20 -9.44 17.73 18.40
C VAL A 20 -8.64 17.06 17.29
N GLN A 21 -7.34 16.94 17.48
CA GLN A 21 -6.46 16.27 16.52
C GLN A 21 -6.67 14.76 16.65
N LEU A 22 -7.22 14.13 15.61
CA LEU A 22 -7.39 12.68 15.55
C LEU A 22 -6.02 12.00 15.75
N THR A 23 -5.89 11.22 16.81
CA THR A 23 -4.67 10.47 17.12
C THR A 23 -4.81 9.05 16.60
N CYS A 24 -3.87 8.63 15.74
CA CYS A 24 -3.89 7.32 15.10
C CYS A 24 -2.90 6.34 15.73
N GLY A 25 -3.16 5.05 15.54
CA GLY A 25 -2.33 3.96 16.07
C GLY A 25 -1.02 3.77 15.31
N HIS A 26 -0.29 2.71 15.68
CA HIS A 26 0.93 2.32 14.99
C HIS A 26 0.64 1.98 13.51
N TYR A 27 1.51 2.44 12.61
CA TYR A 27 1.34 2.33 11.15
C TYR A 27 0.08 3.02 10.57
N GLU A 28 -0.59 3.88 11.33
CA GLU A 28 -1.77 4.62 10.86
C GLU A 28 -1.50 6.12 10.73
N ILE A 29 -2.24 6.79 9.84
CA ILE A 29 -2.24 8.23 9.65
C ILE A 29 -3.68 8.77 9.58
N PRO A 30 -3.92 10.01 10.05
CA PRO A 30 -5.23 10.64 9.91
C PRO A 30 -5.48 10.99 8.44
N VAL A 31 -6.66 10.66 7.93
CA VAL A 31 -7.14 10.96 6.58
C VAL A 31 -8.45 11.72 6.70
N GLU A 32 -8.50 12.93 6.15
CA GLU A 32 -9.66 13.83 6.26
C GLU A 32 -10.87 13.35 5.46
N CYS A 33 -10.62 12.72 4.30
CA CYS A 33 -11.66 12.23 3.40
C CYS A 33 -11.43 10.74 3.10
N PRO A 34 -11.72 9.85 4.05
CA PRO A 34 -11.40 8.43 3.92
C PRO A 34 -12.30 7.76 2.87
N ALA A 35 -11.69 6.96 2.00
CA ALA A 35 -12.40 6.00 1.16
C ALA A 35 -12.35 4.62 1.83
N ASN A 36 -13.36 3.78 1.61
CA ASN A 36 -13.38 2.41 2.12
C ASN A 36 -13.00 1.44 1.00
N CYS A 37 -11.69 1.16 0.92
CA CYS A 37 -11.10 0.41 -0.18
C CYS A 37 -10.84 -1.05 0.24
N PRO A 38 -11.06 -2.04 -0.64
CA PRO A 38 -10.57 -3.40 -0.41
C PRO A 38 -9.05 -3.48 -0.24
N SER A 39 -8.32 -2.56 -0.89
CA SER A 39 -6.86 -2.43 -0.82
C SER A 39 -6.34 -1.95 0.55
N ASP A 40 -7.22 -1.41 1.41
CA ASP A 40 -6.86 -1.05 2.79
C ASP A 40 -6.53 -2.30 3.63
N PHE A 41 -6.94 -3.49 3.17
CA PHE A 41 -6.80 -4.75 3.87
C PHE A 41 -5.78 -5.67 3.19
N CYS A 42 -5.14 -6.53 3.97
CA CYS A 42 -4.39 -7.65 3.42
C CYS A 42 -5.37 -8.53 2.62
N PRO A 43 -5.03 -8.91 1.38
CA PRO A 43 -5.93 -9.71 0.56
C PRO A 43 -5.94 -11.17 1.02
N ASP A 44 -7.12 -11.77 0.98
CA ASP A 44 -7.32 -13.20 1.31
C ASP A 44 -7.37 -14.07 0.04
N TYR A 45 -7.47 -13.45 -1.15
CA TYR A 45 -7.52 -14.13 -2.45
C TYR A 45 -6.97 -13.25 -3.59
N PRO A 46 -6.64 -13.83 -4.76
CA PRO A 46 -6.09 -13.07 -5.88
C PRO A 46 -7.05 -11.99 -6.40
N ASN A 47 -6.50 -10.83 -6.79
CA ASN A 47 -7.26 -9.72 -7.40
C ASN A 47 -8.40 -9.18 -6.51
N GLN A 48 -8.23 -9.23 -5.18
CA GLN A 48 -9.13 -8.58 -4.23
C GLN A 48 -9.00 -7.05 -4.30
N ASP A 49 -7.80 -6.55 -4.60
CA ASP A 49 -7.57 -5.13 -4.86
C ASP A 49 -8.38 -4.71 -6.08
N ARG A 50 -9.22 -3.69 -5.89
CA ARG A 50 -10.09 -3.11 -6.91
C ARG A 50 -9.88 -1.60 -6.94
N PRO A 51 -10.20 -0.94 -8.07
CA PRO A 51 -10.21 0.52 -8.12
C PRO A 51 -10.98 1.09 -6.94
N CYS A 52 -10.34 1.97 -6.18
CA CYS A 52 -10.97 2.66 -5.07
C CYS A 52 -11.26 4.10 -5.46
N PRO A 53 -12.50 4.41 -5.89
CA PRO A 53 -12.85 5.78 -6.23
C PRO A 53 -12.81 6.65 -4.98
N LYS A 54 -12.33 7.89 -5.13
CA LYS A 54 -12.44 8.89 -4.08
C LYS A 54 -13.94 9.22 -3.88
N PRO A 55 -14.40 9.29 -2.63
CA PRO A 55 -15.79 9.67 -2.37
C PRO A 55 -16.04 11.12 -2.79
N GLU A 56 -17.22 11.40 -3.36
CA GLU A 56 -17.62 12.77 -3.73
C GLU A 56 -17.93 13.63 -2.50
N VAL A 57 -18.43 13.01 -1.44
CA VAL A 57 -18.72 13.63 -0.14
C VAL A 57 -17.85 12.96 0.91
N CYS A 58 -17.06 13.76 1.61
CA CYS A 58 -16.19 13.26 2.67
C CYS A 58 -17.01 12.97 3.94
N GLY A 59 -16.71 11.84 4.56
CA GLY A 59 -17.16 11.54 5.92
C GLY A 59 -16.31 12.27 6.97
N GLU A 60 -16.45 11.84 8.22
CA GLU A 60 -15.56 12.26 9.29
C GLU A 60 -14.12 11.78 9.03
N PRO A 61 -13.10 12.50 9.52
CA PRO A 61 -11.72 12.03 9.45
C PRO A 61 -11.53 10.67 10.13
N GLU A 62 -10.76 9.78 9.50
CA GLU A 62 -10.47 8.45 10.03
C GLU A 62 -8.97 8.12 9.98
N CYS A 63 -8.55 7.17 10.81
CA CYS A 63 -7.22 6.61 10.75
C CYS A 63 -7.14 5.51 9.67
N LYS A 64 -6.26 5.71 8.69
CA LYS A 64 -5.98 4.73 7.64
C LYS A 64 -4.56 4.20 7.77
N CYS A 65 -4.34 2.99 7.26
CA CYS A 65 -2.99 2.44 7.18
C CYS A 65 -2.13 3.35 6.29
N ARG A 66 -0.91 3.65 6.74
CA ARG A 66 0.03 4.48 5.98
C ARG A 66 0.54 3.74 4.74
N PHE A 67 1.26 4.45 3.88
CA PHE A 67 1.88 3.88 2.69
C PHE A 67 2.65 2.57 2.97
N ASN A 68 2.47 1.56 2.11
CA ASN A 68 3.03 0.21 2.23
C ASN A 68 2.69 -0.54 3.54
N THR A 69 1.52 -0.23 4.11
CA THR A 69 0.94 -1.00 5.21
C THR A 69 -0.53 -1.32 4.91
N ARG A 70 -1.01 -2.43 5.43
CA ARG A 70 -2.38 -2.92 5.22
C ARG A 70 -2.98 -3.47 6.51
N ARG A 71 -4.30 -3.37 6.62
CA ARG A 71 -5.04 -3.83 7.78
C ARG A 71 -5.23 -5.35 7.72
N THR A 72 -4.93 -6.02 8.82
CA THR A 72 -5.21 -7.46 8.95
C THR A 72 -6.71 -7.71 9.07
N SER A 73 -7.21 -8.77 8.42
CA SER A 73 -8.62 -9.18 8.55
C SER A 73 -8.98 -9.65 9.96
N GLU A 74 -8.00 -10.11 10.74
CA GLU A 74 -8.20 -10.75 12.05
C GLU A 74 -8.25 -9.76 13.20
N ASN A 75 -7.18 -8.98 13.36
CA ASN A 75 -7.00 -8.08 14.50
C ASN A 75 -7.30 -6.63 14.15
N ARG A 76 -7.63 -6.36 12.87
CA ARG A 76 -7.85 -5.02 12.34
C ARG A 76 -6.68 -4.06 12.60
N THR A 77 -5.45 -4.57 12.66
CA THR A 77 -4.22 -3.79 12.85
C THR A 77 -3.51 -3.53 11.53
N CYS A 78 -2.95 -2.34 11.35
CA CYS A 78 -2.07 -2.07 10.20
C CYS A 78 -0.71 -2.73 10.41
N ILE A 79 -0.28 -3.51 9.43
CA ILE A 79 1.04 -4.17 9.39
C ILE A 79 1.75 -3.81 8.09
N PRO A 80 3.08 -3.92 8.01
CA PRO A 80 3.79 -3.82 6.72
C PRO A 80 3.16 -4.77 5.69
N THR A 81 2.93 -4.28 4.46
CA THR A 81 2.29 -5.10 3.41
C THR A 81 3.07 -6.40 3.14
N GLN A 82 4.39 -6.37 3.31
CA GLN A 82 5.27 -7.53 3.21
C GLN A 82 4.95 -8.66 4.21
N GLU A 83 4.29 -8.34 5.32
CA GLU A 83 3.88 -9.27 6.36
C GLU A 83 2.43 -9.78 6.16
N CYS A 84 1.74 -9.33 5.11
CA CYS A 84 0.44 -9.90 4.77
C CYS A 84 0.57 -11.41 4.52
N ARG A 85 -0.38 -12.17 5.09
CA ARG A 85 -0.37 -13.63 4.96
C ARG A 85 -0.59 -14.05 3.52
N PRO A 86 0.06 -15.14 3.07
CA PRO A 86 -0.08 -15.62 1.71
C PRO A 86 -1.46 -16.23 1.47
N PHE A 87 -2.01 -15.95 0.29
CA PHE A 87 -3.15 -16.69 -0.26
C PHE A 87 -2.71 -17.65 -1.37
N LEU A 88 -3.58 -18.60 -1.72
CA LEU A 88 -3.27 -19.63 -2.73
C LEU A 88 -3.32 -19.07 -4.16
N CYS A 89 -2.19 -19.15 -4.86
CA CYS A 89 -2.10 -18.94 -6.30
C CYS A 89 -2.38 -20.25 -7.05
N ARG A 90 -3.51 -20.32 -7.76
CA ARG A 90 -3.97 -21.56 -8.42
C ARG A 90 -3.36 -21.79 -9.80
N ALA A 91 -2.86 -20.75 -10.45
CA ALA A 91 -2.29 -20.88 -11.78
C ALA A 91 -0.94 -21.64 -11.71
N PRO A 92 -0.65 -22.53 -12.66
CA PRO A 92 0.64 -23.20 -12.73
C PRO A 92 1.81 -22.21 -12.74
N ASN A 93 2.90 -22.57 -12.08
CA ASN A 93 4.13 -21.78 -12.01
C ASN A 93 3.96 -20.34 -11.50
N THR A 94 2.93 -20.10 -10.68
CA THR A 94 2.76 -18.83 -9.96
C THR A 94 3.05 -18.99 -8.47
N GLU A 95 3.41 -17.90 -7.82
CA GLU A 95 3.61 -17.80 -6.39
C GLU A 95 3.04 -16.48 -5.84
N TYR A 96 2.65 -16.48 -4.57
CA TYR A 96 2.21 -15.26 -3.90
C TYR A 96 3.42 -14.40 -3.57
N ALA A 97 3.35 -13.12 -3.94
CA ALA A 97 4.31 -12.12 -3.51
C ALA A 97 3.56 -10.95 -2.84
N PRO A 98 3.86 -10.62 -1.57
CA PRO A 98 3.19 -9.55 -0.85
C PRO A 98 3.63 -8.16 -1.33
N CYS A 99 4.89 -8.04 -1.75
CA CYS A 99 5.43 -6.83 -2.37
C CYS A 99 6.36 -7.27 -3.52
N PRO A 100 5.81 -7.63 -4.69
CA PRO A 100 6.62 -8.03 -5.83
C PRO A 100 7.49 -6.86 -6.28
N ALA A 101 8.76 -7.14 -6.59
CA ALA A 101 9.63 -6.16 -7.23
C ALA A 101 8.96 -5.63 -8.51
N TYR A 102 9.16 -4.35 -8.81
CA TYR A 102 8.74 -3.76 -10.07
C TYR A 102 9.65 -4.30 -11.18
N CYS A 103 9.22 -5.39 -11.80
CA CYS A 103 9.68 -5.78 -13.12
C CYS A 103 8.69 -5.19 -14.12
N PRO A 104 9.15 -4.32 -15.03
CA PRO A 104 8.29 -3.50 -15.89
C PRO A 104 7.32 -4.38 -16.69
N SER A 105 7.73 -5.62 -16.96
CA SER A 105 6.81 -6.73 -17.14
C SER A 105 7.45 -8.03 -16.65
N GLU A 106 6.68 -8.89 -15.98
CA GLU A 106 7.06 -10.31 -15.90
C GLU A 106 6.82 -11.00 -17.26
N ASP A 107 6.76 -10.26 -18.37
CA ASP A 107 6.38 -10.79 -19.67
C ASP A 107 7.55 -11.54 -20.31
N CYS A 108 7.22 -12.54 -21.11
CA CYS A 108 8.20 -13.23 -21.95
C CYS A 108 9.04 -12.25 -22.79
N ALA A 109 8.50 -11.11 -23.24
CA ALA A 109 9.24 -10.09 -23.99
C ALA A 109 10.50 -9.56 -23.25
N GLU A 110 10.51 -9.59 -21.92
CA GLU A 110 11.60 -9.12 -21.07
C GLU A 110 12.31 -10.27 -20.35
N ALA A 111 12.10 -11.50 -20.81
CA ALA A 111 12.61 -12.68 -20.15
C ALA A 111 14.14 -12.72 -20.12
N THR A 112 14.68 -13.04 -18.94
CA THR A 112 16.12 -13.26 -18.71
C THR A 112 16.40 -14.73 -18.37
N PRO A 113 17.54 -15.29 -18.82
CA PRO A 113 17.89 -16.69 -18.54
C PRO A 113 18.04 -17.01 -17.05
N ASP A 114 18.49 -16.05 -16.24
CA ASP A 114 18.71 -16.20 -14.80
C ASP A 114 17.44 -16.01 -13.95
N GLY A 115 16.32 -15.70 -14.62
CA GLY A 115 15.04 -15.38 -13.98
C GLY A 115 15.09 -14.10 -13.14
N GLY A 116 16.13 -13.28 -13.34
CA GLY A 116 16.33 -12.00 -12.70
C GLY A 116 15.48 -10.93 -13.37
N CYS A 117 14.98 -10.00 -12.57
CA CYS A 117 14.36 -8.80 -13.09
C CYS A 117 15.41 -8.02 -13.91
N PRO A 118 15.16 -7.67 -15.18
CA PRO A 118 16.05 -6.75 -15.90
C PRO A 118 16.14 -5.47 -15.05
N GLN A 119 17.36 -5.03 -14.73
CA GLN A 119 17.54 -3.92 -13.79
C GLN A 119 16.78 -2.69 -14.29
N LEU A 120 15.81 -2.23 -13.50
CA LEU A 120 15.50 -0.81 -13.52
C LEU A 120 16.72 -0.09 -12.96
N ASP A 121 17.11 0.96 -13.66
CA ASP A 121 17.94 2.01 -13.10
C ASP A 121 17.43 2.38 -11.70
N ASN A 122 18.35 2.60 -10.76
CA ASN A 122 18.11 2.84 -9.34
C ASN A 122 17.35 4.16 -9.03
N SER A 123 16.33 4.48 -9.80
CA SER A 123 15.34 5.49 -9.50
C SER A 123 14.51 4.97 -8.33
N ILE A 124 14.86 5.45 -7.13
CA ILE A 124 14.16 5.22 -5.85
C ILE A 124 12.74 5.80 -5.98
N LEU A 125 11.86 5.08 -6.66
CA LEU A 125 10.44 5.34 -6.60
C LEU A 125 9.95 4.55 -5.39
N ASP A 126 9.30 5.23 -4.44
CA ASP A 126 8.54 4.55 -3.39
C ASP A 126 7.35 3.87 -4.07
N ILE A 127 7.53 2.61 -4.47
CA ILE A 127 6.50 1.84 -5.19
C ILE A 127 5.55 1.25 -4.16
N GLU A 128 4.25 1.39 -4.44
CA GLU A 128 3.21 0.77 -3.65
C GLU A 128 3.35 -0.76 -3.73
N CYS A 129 3.44 -1.41 -2.57
CA CYS A 129 3.38 -2.85 -2.45
C CYS A 129 1.95 -3.33 -2.73
N ILE A 130 1.79 -4.02 -3.86
CA ILE A 130 0.51 -4.61 -4.27
C ILE A 130 0.65 -6.13 -4.20
N PRO A 131 0.08 -6.80 -3.17
CA PRO A 131 0.11 -8.25 -3.07
C PRO A 131 -0.62 -8.91 -4.23
N ARG A 132 0.04 -9.87 -4.89
CA ARG A 132 -0.54 -10.56 -6.07
C ARG A 132 0.13 -11.91 -6.32
N CYS A 133 -0.49 -12.71 -7.17
CA CYS A 133 0.19 -13.85 -7.78
C CYS A 133 1.13 -13.37 -8.88
N ARG A 134 2.37 -13.81 -8.82
CA ARG A 134 3.43 -13.51 -9.79
C ARG A 134 3.99 -14.79 -10.38
N CYS A 135 4.69 -14.73 -11.50
CA CYS A 135 5.39 -15.91 -12.00
C CYS A 135 6.55 -16.27 -11.05
N LYS A 136 6.78 -17.57 -10.83
CA LYS A 136 7.94 -18.05 -10.08
C LYS A 136 9.23 -17.64 -10.78
N ARG A 137 10.33 -17.50 -10.04
CA ARG A 137 11.65 -17.23 -10.62
C ARG A 137 11.98 -18.20 -11.76
N GLY A 138 12.42 -17.66 -12.90
CA GLY A 138 12.72 -18.43 -14.12
C GLY A 138 11.52 -18.71 -15.03
N TYR A 139 10.31 -18.29 -14.61
CA TYR A 139 9.09 -18.33 -15.39
C TYR A 139 8.63 -16.92 -15.75
N TRP A 140 8.05 -16.79 -16.93
CA TRP A 140 7.68 -15.53 -17.55
C TRP A 140 6.27 -15.63 -18.12
N ARG A 141 5.53 -14.54 -18.01
CA ARG A 141 4.13 -14.42 -18.39
C ARG A 141 4.01 -14.30 -19.90
N HIS A 142 3.18 -15.14 -20.49
CA HIS A 142 2.77 -15.04 -21.87
C HIS A 142 1.30 -15.47 -21.97
N ASN A 143 0.44 -14.59 -22.49
CA ASN A 143 -1.01 -14.83 -22.57
C ASN A 143 -1.62 -15.33 -21.24
N ASN A 144 -1.26 -14.67 -20.13
CA ASN A 144 -1.65 -15.02 -18.76
C ASN A 144 -1.10 -16.35 -18.18
N ASN A 145 -0.25 -17.07 -18.92
CA ASN A 145 0.41 -18.29 -18.44
C ASN A 145 1.88 -18.02 -18.09
N CYS A 146 2.39 -18.65 -17.02
CA CYS A 146 3.80 -18.57 -16.67
C CYS A 146 4.57 -19.74 -17.32
N LEU A 147 5.36 -19.43 -18.34
CA LEU A 147 6.18 -20.35 -19.12
C LEU A 147 7.64 -20.30 -18.66
N PRO A 148 8.40 -21.40 -18.70
CA PRO A 148 9.84 -21.34 -18.48
C PRO A 148 10.51 -20.48 -19.57
N TYR A 149 11.66 -19.87 -19.25
CA TYR A 149 12.41 -19.01 -20.16
C TYR A 149 12.56 -19.58 -21.58
N SER A 150 12.88 -20.87 -21.71
CA SER A 150 13.08 -21.56 -23.01
C SER A 150 11.80 -21.71 -23.84
N GLU A 151 10.62 -21.60 -23.23
CA GLU A 151 9.33 -21.72 -23.91
C GLU A 151 8.70 -20.37 -24.25
N CYS A 152 9.35 -19.27 -23.91
CA CYS A 152 8.90 -17.97 -24.38
C CYS A 152 9.03 -17.87 -25.91
N PRO A 153 8.06 -17.27 -26.62
CA PRO A 153 8.02 -17.26 -28.09
C PRO A 153 9.29 -16.73 -28.75
N GLN A 154 9.92 -15.70 -28.18
CA GLN A 154 11.15 -15.12 -28.72
C GLN A 154 12.41 -15.96 -28.47
N ASN A 155 12.33 -16.97 -27.58
CA ASN A 155 13.44 -17.85 -27.21
C ASN A 155 13.31 -19.25 -27.82
N LYS A 156 12.16 -19.59 -28.41
CA LYS A 156 11.96 -20.82 -29.17
C LYS A 156 12.78 -20.74 -30.45
N GLN A 157 13.95 -21.38 -30.46
CA GLN A 157 14.75 -21.62 -31.66
C GLN A 157 14.12 -22.71 -32.52
#